data_AF-A0A496Z2H4-F1
#
_entry.id   AF-A0A496Z2H4-F1
#
_cell.length_a   1.000
_cell.length_b   1.000
_cell.length_c   1.000
_cell.angle_alpha   90.00
_cell.angle_beta   90.00
_cell.angle_gamma   90.00
#
_symmetry.space_group_name_H-M   'P 1'
#
loop_
_entity.id
_entity.type
_entity.pdbx_description
1 polymer ?
#
loop_
_entity_poly.entity_id
_entity_poly.type
_entity_poly.pdbx_seq_one_letter_code
_entity_poly.pdbx_strand_id
1 'polypeptide(L)'
;MGEIRSTLDIIMERTKHLTMTEEEKEELCKKELAAKVKGLVQKFLDGLTDVQDIKSVIEAKGQESASQIRELLGKELMGRLEPDGHNERIFQLLEEVLSVNADPFKQVIAEFQKKVASEKAIRLDILRRQLAKRRISGSAVIPNLTLDGNWDPFYEKSIKDSKQQLSIIADNQTIGFQSFGS
;
A
#
# COMPACT_ATOMS: atom_id res chain seq x y z
N MET A 1 1.24 35.05 -12.14
CA MET A 1 0.97 34.05 -11.09
C MET A 1 -0.43 33.52 -11.34
N GLY A 2 -0.56 32.30 -11.88
CA GLY A 2 -1.86 31.72 -12.18
C GLY A 2 -2.43 31.08 -10.93
N GLU A 3 -3.50 31.66 -10.39
CA GLU A 3 -4.27 31.03 -9.32
C GLU A 3 -4.88 29.73 -9.87
N ILE A 4 -4.37 28.59 -9.42
CA ILE A 4 -4.97 27.29 -9.73
C ILE A 4 -6.25 27.22 -8.88
N ARG A 5 -7.39 27.54 -9.49
CA ARG A 5 -8.71 27.38 -8.85
C ARG A 5 -9.01 25.91 -8.58
N SER A 6 -9.71 25.62 -7.49
CA SER A 6 -10.13 24.26 -7.18
C SER A 6 -11.16 23.78 -8.20
N THR A 7 -11.17 22.47 -8.50
CA THR A 7 -12.17 21.87 -9.40
C THR A 7 -13.60 22.14 -8.90
N LEU A 8 -13.80 22.10 -7.58
CA LEU A 8 -15.04 22.52 -6.93
C LEU A 8 -15.41 23.99 -7.20
N ASP A 9 -14.47 24.93 -7.20
CA ASP A 9 -14.76 26.35 -7.48
C ASP A 9 -15.29 26.53 -8.91
N ILE A 10 -14.67 25.82 -9.86
CA ILE A 10 -15.08 25.83 -11.27
C ILE A 10 -16.47 25.20 -11.44
N ILE A 11 -16.74 24.11 -10.73
CA ILE A 11 -18.04 23.44 -10.77
C ILE A 11 -19.11 24.33 -10.14
N MET A 12 -18.88 24.89 -8.95
CA MET A 12 -19.80 25.81 -8.25
C MET A 12 -20.09 27.08 -9.06
N GLU A 13 -19.11 27.59 -9.82
CA GLU A 13 -19.31 28.71 -10.75
C GLU A 13 -20.23 28.33 -11.92
N ARG A 14 -20.15 27.07 -12.40
CA ARG A 14 -20.98 26.55 -13.50
C ARG A 14 -22.34 25.98 -13.08
N THR A 15 -22.50 25.55 -11.83
CA THR A 15 -23.75 24.98 -11.30
C THR A 15 -24.54 25.97 -10.45
N LYS A 16 -24.26 27.28 -10.56
CA LYS A 16 -24.92 28.37 -9.81
C LYS A 16 -26.47 28.39 -9.85
N HIS A 17 -27.09 27.60 -10.74
CA HIS A 17 -28.54 27.42 -10.89
C HIS A 17 -29.05 26.02 -10.52
N LEU A 18 -28.18 25.12 -10.08
CA LEU A 18 -28.48 23.78 -9.59
C LEU A 18 -28.19 23.76 -8.09
N THR A 19 -29.24 23.60 -7.27
CA THR A 19 -29.11 23.44 -5.82
C THR A 19 -28.50 22.07 -5.52
N MET A 20 -27.17 22.01 -5.47
CA MET A 20 -26.44 20.87 -4.93
C MET A 20 -26.76 20.77 -3.45
N THR A 21 -27.08 19.57 -2.96
CA THR A 21 -27.32 19.39 -1.52
C THR A 21 -26.01 19.50 -0.74
N GLU A 22 -26.08 19.85 0.55
CA GLU A 22 -24.86 19.94 1.38
C GLU A 22 -24.13 18.58 1.44
N GLU A 23 -24.88 17.47 1.39
CA GLU A 23 -24.35 16.11 1.32
C GLU A 23 -23.51 15.86 0.05
N GLU A 24 -24.00 16.27 -1.13
CA GLU A 24 -23.27 16.13 -2.39
C GLU A 24 -21.97 16.95 -2.40
N LYS A 25 -22.00 18.12 -1.75
CA LYS A 25 -20.85 19.02 -1.64
C LYS A 25 -19.77 18.45 -0.72
N GLU A 26 -20.16 17.90 0.43
CA GLU A 26 -19.24 17.23 1.35
C GLU A 26 -18.60 15.99 0.71
N GLU A 27 -19.37 15.19 -0.02
CA GLU A 27 -18.84 14.03 -0.74
C GLU A 27 -17.79 14.43 -1.78
N LEU A 28 -18.04 15.51 -2.53
CA LEU A 28 -17.10 16.00 -3.53
C LEU A 28 -15.80 16.47 -2.88
N CYS A 29 -15.88 17.22 -1.78
CA CYS A 29 -14.72 17.63 -0.98
C CYS A 29 -13.90 16.43 -0.50
N LYS A 30 -14.55 15.39 0.03
CA LYS A 30 -13.89 14.15 0.50
C LYS A 30 -13.19 13.43 -0.66
N LYS A 31 -13.86 13.31 -1.81
CA LYS A 31 -13.29 12.68 -3.03
C LYS A 31 -12.08 13.46 -3.55
N GLU A 32 -12.14 14.78 -3.58
CA GLU A 32 -11.00 15.61 -3.99
C GLU A 32 -9.81 15.46 -3.03
N LEU A 33 -10.07 15.44 -1.72
CA LEU A 33 -9.02 15.27 -0.72
C LEU A 33 -8.36 13.90 -0.84
N ALA A 34 -9.15 12.83 -1.01
CA ALA A 34 -8.64 11.48 -1.24
C ALA A 34 -7.79 11.40 -2.52
N ALA A 35 -8.21 12.04 -3.61
CA ALA A 35 -7.43 12.10 -4.85
C ALA A 35 -6.09 12.83 -4.66
N LYS A 36 -6.08 13.93 -3.89
CA LYS A 36 -4.85 14.66 -3.55
C LYS A 36 -3.90 13.81 -2.71
N VAL A 37 -4.40 13.10 -1.70
CA VAL A 37 -3.60 12.19 -0.87
C VAL A 37 -3.02 11.05 -1.71
N LYS A 38 -3.82 10.43 -2.58
CA LYS A 38 -3.36 9.39 -3.49
C LYS A 38 -2.23 9.88 -4.40
N GLY A 39 -2.34 11.09 -4.93
CA GLY A 39 -1.28 11.73 -5.73
C GLY A 39 -0.01 12.00 -4.93
N LEU A 40 -0.14 12.42 -3.67
CA LEU A 40 0.99 12.65 -2.77
C LEU A 40 1.74 11.35 -2.46
N VAL A 41 1.01 10.28 -2.12
CA VAL A 41 1.58 8.95 -1.89
C VAL A 41 2.32 8.45 -3.13
N GLN A 42 1.71 8.60 -4.31
CA GLN A 42 2.33 8.17 -5.56
C GLN A 42 3.67 8.88 -5.80
N LYS A 43 3.70 10.23 -5.72
CA LYS A 43 4.92 11.01 -5.88
C LYS A 43 6.01 10.60 -4.91
N PHE A 44 5.65 10.31 -3.67
CA PHE A 44 6.59 9.85 -2.66
C PHE A 44 7.15 8.46 -2.97
N LEU A 45 6.31 7.51 -3.39
CA LEU A 45 6.77 6.17 -3.81
C LEU A 45 7.66 6.25 -5.07
N ASP A 46 7.38 7.19 -5.97
CA ASP A 46 8.18 7.46 -7.16
C ASP A 46 9.48 8.23 -6.86
N GLY A 47 9.70 8.64 -5.60
CA GLY A 47 10.89 9.38 -5.17
C GLY A 47 10.93 10.85 -5.58
N LEU A 48 9.80 11.41 -6.03
CA LEU A 48 9.65 12.82 -6.42
C LEU A 48 9.41 13.77 -5.23
N THR A 49 9.25 13.20 -4.04
CA THR A 49 8.89 13.90 -2.80
C THR A 49 9.46 13.10 -1.63
N ASP A 50 9.84 13.78 -0.55
CA ASP A 50 10.36 13.16 0.66
C ASP A 50 9.37 13.21 1.85
N VAL A 51 9.82 12.71 3.00
CA VAL A 51 9.00 12.69 4.22
C VAL A 51 8.73 14.10 4.76
N GLN A 52 9.70 15.02 4.64
CA GLN A 52 9.57 16.39 5.14
C GLN A 52 8.59 17.20 4.31
N ASP A 53 8.58 16.99 3.00
CA ASP A 53 7.58 17.57 2.10
C ASP A 53 6.17 17.14 2.51
N ILE A 54 5.96 15.85 2.79
CA ILE A 54 4.66 15.34 3.23
C ILE A 54 4.25 15.94 4.58
N LYS A 55 5.16 16.01 5.56
CA LYS A 55 4.90 16.66 6.86
C LYS A 55 4.48 18.12 6.66
N SER A 56 5.21 18.86 5.83
CA SER A 56 4.93 20.27 5.53
C SER A 56 3.54 20.45 4.90
N VAL A 57 3.13 19.55 4.00
CA VAL A 57 1.79 19.58 3.39
C VAL A 57 0.69 19.37 4.44
N ILE A 58 0.91 18.49 5.43
CA ILE A 58 -0.04 18.22 6.51
C ILE A 58 -0.11 19.41 7.47
N GLU A 59 1.04 19.95 7.87
CA GLU A 59 1.16 21.06 8.83
C GLU A 59 0.66 22.40 8.28
N ALA A 60 0.78 22.63 6.97
CA ALA A 60 0.24 23.81 6.30
C ALA A 60 -1.30 23.84 6.26
N LYS A 61 -1.97 22.77 6.70
CA LYS A 61 -3.44 22.68 6.76
C LYS A 61 -3.93 22.90 8.20
N GLY A 62 -5.16 23.40 8.33
CA GLY A 62 -5.82 23.50 9.63
C GLY A 62 -5.97 22.13 10.30
N GLN A 63 -6.07 22.10 11.63
CA GLN A 63 -6.09 20.88 12.44
C GLN A 63 -7.10 19.82 11.94
N GLU A 64 -8.31 20.24 11.60
CA GLU A 64 -9.37 19.35 11.10
C GLU A 64 -8.99 18.69 9.76
N SER A 65 -8.49 19.47 8.80
CA SER A 65 -8.02 18.96 7.52
C SER A 65 -6.75 18.10 7.66
N ALA A 66 -5.87 18.43 8.60
CA ALA A 66 -4.66 17.65 8.87
C ALA A 66 -5.00 16.24 9.39
N SER A 67 -6.00 16.13 10.27
CA SER A 67 -6.49 14.84 10.77
C SER A 67 -7.08 13.98 9.64
N GLN A 68 -7.93 14.55 8.79
CA GLN A 68 -8.51 13.86 7.64
C GLN A 68 -7.43 13.40 6.63
N ILE A 69 -6.41 14.22 6.39
CA ILE A 69 -5.28 13.84 5.53
C ILE A 69 -4.52 12.66 6.13
N ARG A 70 -4.24 12.67 7.45
CA ARG A 70 -3.55 11.57 8.14
C ARG A 70 -4.33 10.26 8.05
N GLU A 71 -5.66 10.30 8.23
CA GLU A 71 -6.52 9.12 8.10
C GLU A 71 -6.50 8.56 6.67
N LEU A 72 -6.71 9.42 5.67
CA LEU A 72 -6.66 9.03 4.26
C LEU A 72 -5.28 8.51 3.85
N LEU A 73 -4.22 9.12 4.37
CA LEU A 73 -2.84 8.71 4.13
C LEU A 73 -2.59 7.31 4.71
N GLY A 74 -3.03 7.06 5.94
CA GLY A 74 -2.92 5.75 6.58
C GLY A 74 -3.62 4.66 5.77
N LYS A 75 -4.87 4.89 5.36
CA LYS A 75 -5.64 3.95 4.53
C LYS A 75 -4.96 3.67 3.19
N GLU A 76 -4.50 4.71 2.51
CA GLU A 76 -3.82 4.56 1.22
C GLU A 76 -2.49 3.80 1.34
N LEU A 77 -1.70 4.08 2.38
CA LEU A 77 -0.41 3.41 2.62
C LEU A 77 -0.60 1.93 2.97
N MET A 78 -1.49 1.63 3.91
CA MET A 78 -1.77 0.25 4.32
C MET A 78 -2.38 -0.58 3.19
N GLY A 79 -3.24 0.04 2.36
CA GLY A 79 -3.83 -0.62 1.18
C GLY A 79 -2.86 -0.91 0.04
N ARG A 80 -1.65 -0.33 0.06
CA ARG A 80 -0.58 -0.54 -0.94
C ARG A 80 0.48 -1.54 -0.50
N LEU A 81 0.38 -2.09 0.71
CA LEU A 81 1.33 -3.09 1.18
C LEU A 81 1.20 -4.38 0.37
N GLU A 82 2.32 -4.83 -0.19
CA GLU A 82 2.39 -6.03 -1.01
C GLU A 82 3.33 -7.06 -0.37
N PRO A 83 2.91 -8.33 -0.16
CA PRO A 83 3.75 -9.35 0.50
C PRO A 83 5.11 -9.59 -0.19
N ASP A 84 5.16 -9.48 -1.52
CA ASP A 84 6.35 -9.65 -2.36
C ASP A 84 6.94 -8.33 -2.88
N GLY A 85 6.41 -7.18 -2.43
CA GLY A 85 6.79 -5.86 -2.89
C GLY A 85 7.85 -5.16 -2.02
N HIS A 86 8.28 -3.98 -2.50
CA HIS A 86 9.16 -3.06 -1.79
C HIS A 86 8.35 -2.11 -0.90
N ASN A 87 8.27 -2.42 0.40
CA ASN A 87 7.43 -1.70 1.36
C ASN A 87 8.22 -0.72 2.25
N GLU A 88 9.54 -0.59 2.06
CA GLU A 88 10.42 0.18 2.94
C GLU A 88 10.00 1.65 3.04
N ARG A 89 9.66 2.25 1.90
CA ARG A 89 9.15 3.63 1.83
C ARG A 89 7.79 3.77 2.52
N ILE A 90 6.92 2.76 2.41
CA ILE A 90 5.62 2.75 3.07
C ILE A 90 5.79 2.73 4.59
N PHE A 91 6.66 1.84 5.10
CA PHE A 91 6.98 1.78 6.53
C PHE A 91 7.55 3.09 7.05
N GLN A 92 8.43 3.72 6.27
CA GLN A 92 8.98 5.02 6.62
C GLN A 92 7.89 6.08 6.87
N LEU A 93 6.88 6.17 5.99
CA LEU A 93 5.78 7.12 6.20
C LEU A 93 4.85 6.74 7.35
N LEU A 94 4.54 5.45 7.51
CA LEU A 94 3.73 4.97 8.62
C LEU A 94 4.37 5.36 9.97
N GLU A 95 5.68 5.16 10.10
CA GLU A 95 6.41 5.43 11.34
C GLU A 95 6.70 6.92 11.53
N GLU A 96 7.25 7.61 10.52
CA GLU A 96 7.74 8.98 10.69
C GLU A 96 6.66 10.06 10.60
N VAL A 97 5.56 9.81 9.88
CA VAL A 97 4.49 10.80 9.67
C VAL A 97 3.26 10.46 10.49
N LEU A 98 2.86 9.18 10.51
CA LEU A 98 1.64 8.73 11.16
C LEU A 98 1.88 8.17 12.57
N SER A 99 3.13 7.99 12.98
CA SER A 99 3.51 7.38 14.26
C SER A 99 2.85 6.00 14.49
N VAL A 100 2.57 5.29 13.40
CA VAL A 100 2.01 3.93 13.42
C VAL A 100 3.14 2.92 13.53
N ASN A 101 2.98 1.95 14.42
CA ASN A 101 3.93 0.85 14.50
C ASN A 101 3.81 -0.06 13.25
N ALA A 102 4.86 -0.11 12.43
CA ALA A 102 4.89 -0.96 11.25
C ALA A 102 5.32 -2.41 11.52
N ASP A 103 5.76 -2.75 12.74
CA ASP A 103 6.26 -4.08 13.10
C ASP A 103 5.28 -5.23 12.77
N PRO A 104 3.97 -5.12 13.02
CA PRO A 104 3.03 -6.19 12.69
C PRO A 104 2.99 -6.49 11.18
N PHE A 105 3.06 -5.45 10.33
CA PHE A 105 3.11 -5.61 8.88
C PHE A 105 4.43 -6.22 8.42
N LYS A 106 5.55 -5.76 8.99
CA LYS A 106 6.90 -6.29 8.74
C LYS A 106 6.98 -7.79 9.08
N GLN A 107 6.35 -8.21 10.19
CA GLN A 107 6.32 -9.62 10.61
C GLN A 107 5.57 -10.50 9.59
N VAL A 108 4.36 -10.10 9.16
CA VAL A 108 3.59 -10.86 8.15
C VAL A 108 4.36 -10.99 6.83
N ILE A 109 5.00 -9.92 6.37
CA ILE A 109 5.81 -9.92 5.15
C ILE A 109 7.04 -10.83 5.31
N ALA A 110 7.72 -10.78 6.45
CA ALA A 110 8.87 -11.63 6.73
C ALA A 110 8.50 -13.13 6.78
N GLU A 111 7.36 -13.47 7.39
CA GLU A 111 6.84 -14.84 7.43
C GLU A 111 6.49 -15.35 6.03
N PHE A 112 5.84 -14.52 5.21
CA PHE A 112 5.56 -14.81 3.81
C PHE A 112 6.85 -15.11 3.03
N GLN A 113 7.84 -14.21 3.11
CA GLN A 113 9.12 -14.36 2.40
C GLN A 113 9.85 -15.65 2.82
N LYS A 114 9.87 -15.95 4.12
CA LYS A 114 10.48 -17.18 4.65
C LYS A 114 9.76 -18.44 4.14
N LYS A 115 8.43 -18.43 4.13
CA LYS A 115 7.58 -19.54 3.64
C LYS A 115 7.83 -19.79 2.15
N VAL A 116 7.81 -18.74 1.33
CA VAL A 116 8.05 -18.82 -0.12
C VAL A 116 9.47 -19.28 -0.43
N ALA A 117 10.49 -18.76 0.28
CA ALA A 117 11.87 -19.18 0.08
C ALA A 117 12.09 -20.67 0.41
N SER A 118 11.47 -21.15 1.49
CA SER A 118 11.56 -22.55 1.91
C SER A 118 10.90 -23.48 0.90
N GLU A 119 9.68 -23.18 0.46
CA GLU A 119 9.00 -23.98 -0.56
C GLU A 119 9.75 -23.97 -1.89
N LYS A 120 10.25 -22.79 -2.31
CA LYS A 120 11.07 -22.65 -3.53
C LYS A 120 12.28 -23.58 -3.50
N ALA A 121 12.99 -23.66 -2.38
CA ALA A 121 14.15 -24.53 -2.23
C ALA A 121 13.77 -26.02 -2.37
N ILE A 122 12.66 -26.44 -1.74
CA ILE A 122 12.14 -27.81 -1.83
C ILE A 122 11.80 -28.17 -3.28
N ARG A 123 11.07 -27.29 -3.98
CA ARG A 123 10.64 -27.51 -5.37
C ARG A 123 11.82 -27.56 -6.33
N LEU A 124 12.78 -26.65 -6.18
CA LEU A 124 14.01 -26.66 -6.97
C LEU A 124 14.82 -27.95 -6.77
N ASP A 125 14.89 -28.48 -5.54
CA ASP A 125 15.56 -29.75 -5.29
C ASP A 125 14.84 -30.94 -5.94
N ILE A 126 13.50 -30.99 -5.88
CA ILE A 126 12.70 -32.01 -6.58
C ILE A 126 12.98 -31.96 -8.09
N LEU A 127 12.93 -30.78 -8.71
CA LEU A 127 13.19 -30.61 -10.14
C LEU A 127 14.64 -30.99 -10.51
N ARG A 128 15.63 -30.64 -9.67
CA ARG A 128 17.02 -31.06 -9.87
C ARG A 128 17.16 -32.58 -9.86
N ARG A 129 16.51 -33.27 -8.91
CA ARG A 129 16.52 -34.74 -8.86
C ARG A 129 15.85 -35.36 -10.08
N GLN A 130 14.77 -34.77 -10.58
CA GLN A 130 14.11 -35.23 -11.81
C GLN A 130 15.00 -35.06 -13.05
N LEU A 131 15.73 -33.93 -13.16
CA LEU A 131 16.71 -33.70 -14.23
C LEU A 131 17.90 -34.67 -14.13
N ALA A 132 18.41 -34.92 -12.93
CA ALA A 132 19.50 -35.86 -12.69
C ALA A 132 19.13 -37.28 -13.15
N LYS A 133 17.89 -37.73 -12.93
CA LYS A 133 17.38 -39.01 -13.46
C LYS A 133 17.43 -39.09 -14.99
N ARG A 134 17.38 -37.94 -15.68
CA ARG A 134 17.53 -37.81 -17.14
C ARG A 134 18.98 -37.56 -17.57
N ARG A 135 19.95 -37.75 -16.67
CA ARG A 135 21.39 -37.47 -16.86
C ARG A 135 21.71 -36.00 -17.13
N ILE A 136 20.81 -35.09 -16.76
CA ILE A 136 21.04 -33.64 -16.81
C ILE A 136 21.48 -33.19 -15.42
N SER A 137 22.74 -32.82 -15.27
CA SER A 137 23.33 -32.42 -13.99
C SER A 137 24.48 -31.42 -14.18
N GLY A 138 24.82 -30.68 -13.14
CA GLY A 138 25.87 -29.65 -13.16
C GLY A 138 25.47 -28.39 -12.40
N SER A 139 26.45 -27.61 -11.96
CA SER A 139 26.24 -26.35 -11.24
C SER A 139 25.52 -25.28 -12.06
N ALA A 140 25.61 -25.37 -13.40
CA ALA A 140 24.92 -24.47 -14.33
C ALA A 140 23.44 -24.85 -14.59
N VAL A 141 22.96 -25.98 -14.06
CA VAL A 141 21.57 -26.40 -14.27
C VAL A 141 20.65 -25.60 -13.36
N ILE A 142 19.85 -24.72 -13.97
CA ILE A 142 18.81 -23.95 -13.31
C ILE A 142 17.45 -24.56 -13.70
N PRO A 143 16.78 -25.31 -12.80
CA PRO A 143 15.48 -25.87 -13.09
C PRO A 143 14.44 -24.76 -13.29
N ASN A 144 13.55 -24.95 -14.27
CA ASN A 144 12.44 -24.03 -14.46
C ASN A 144 11.33 -24.31 -13.43
N LEU A 145 11.18 -23.40 -12.47
CA LEU A 145 10.19 -23.50 -11.40
C LEU A 145 8.75 -23.40 -11.92
N THR A 146 8.51 -22.71 -13.05
CA THR A 146 7.18 -22.58 -13.66
C THR A 146 6.66 -23.90 -14.25
N LEU A 147 7.53 -24.91 -14.38
CA LEU A 147 7.13 -26.25 -14.80
C LEU A 147 6.72 -27.14 -13.62
N ASP A 148 6.87 -26.67 -12.38
CA ASP A 148 6.32 -27.34 -11.20
C ASP A 148 4.86 -26.96 -11.04
N GLY A 149 3.95 -27.89 -11.36
CA GLY A 149 2.51 -27.66 -11.27
C GLY A 149 1.98 -27.35 -9.86
N ASN A 150 2.81 -27.45 -8.81
CA ASN A 150 2.43 -27.07 -7.45
C ASN A 150 2.98 -25.70 -7.04
N TRP A 151 3.89 -25.10 -7.80
CA TRP A 151 4.49 -23.82 -7.45
C TRP A 151 3.48 -22.68 -7.56
N ASP A 152 2.86 -22.49 -8.72
CA ASP A 152 1.94 -21.39 -8.96
C ASP A 152 0.75 -21.42 -7.99
N PRO A 153 0.05 -22.56 -7.78
CA PRO A 153 -1.05 -22.62 -6.81
C PRO A 153 -0.62 -22.33 -5.36
N PHE A 154 0.59 -22.76 -4.98
CA PHE A 154 1.14 -22.48 -3.66
C PHE A 154 1.44 -20.99 -3.49
N TYR A 155 2.05 -20.37 -4.50
CA TYR A 155 2.44 -18.97 -4.49
C TYR A 155 1.21 -18.07 -4.43
N GLU A 156 0.24 -18.29 -5.31
CA GLU A 156 -1.04 -17.56 -5.34
C GLU A 156 -1.78 -17.65 -4.01
N LYS A 157 -1.87 -18.87 -3.44
CA LYS A 157 -2.48 -19.06 -2.13
C LYS A 157 -1.72 -18.30 -1.03
N SER A 158 -0.39 -18.36 -1.02
CA SER A 158 0.41 -17.68 -0.02
C SER A 158 0.30 -16.16 -0.11
N ILE A 159 0.24 -15.60 -1.32
CA ILE A 159 -0.03 -14.16 -1.53
C ILE A 159 -1.41 -13.81 -0.97
N LYS A 160 -2.45 -14.59 -1.30
CA LYS A 160 -3.81 -14.33 -0.83
C LYS A 160 -3.93 -14.36 0.70
N ASP A 161 -3.36 -15.39 1.33
CA ASP A 161 -3.38 -15.56 2.79
C ASP A 161 -2.68 -14.36 3.47
N SER A 162 -1.51 -13.95 2.97
CA SER A 162 -0.78 -12.81 3.51
C SER A 162 -1.47 -11.47 3.27
N LYS A 163 -2.10 -11.25 2.10
CA LYS A 163 -2.93 -10.05 1.86
C LYS A 163 -4.09 -9.96 2.83
N GLN A 164 -4.74 -11.09 3.14
CA GLN A 164 -5.82 -11.13 4.11
C GLN A 164 -5.32 -10.77 5.52
N GLN A 165 -4.15 -11.27 5.93
CA GLN A 165 -3.54 -10.90 7.21
C GLN A 165 -3.20 -9.41 7.28
N LEU A 166 -2.62 -8.85 6.21
CA LEU A 166 -2.31 -7.41 6.14
C LEU A 166 -3.59 -6.56 6.24
N SER A 167 -4.68 -6.96 5.59
CA SER A 167 -5.98 -6.27 5.70
C SER A 167 -6.51 -6.26 7.13
N ILE A 168 -6.44 -7.41 7.83
CA ILE A 168 -6.90 -7.51 9.22
C ILE A 168 -6.09 -6.58 10.13
N ILE A 169 -4.77 -6.51 9.94
CA ILE A 169 -3.91 -5.60 10.71
C ILE A 169 -4.25 -4.15 10.39
N ALA A 170 -4.46 -3.81 9.11
CA ALA A 170 -4.82 -2.46 8.67
C ALA A 170 -6.15 -2.00 9.27
N ASP A 171 -7.16 -2.87 9.31
CA ASP A 171 -8.46 -2.56 9.92
C ASP A 171 -8.31 -2.27 11.42
N ASN A 172 -7.52 -3.10 12.13
CA ASN A 172 -7.25 -2.90 13.56
C ASN A 172 -6.51 -1.60 13.87
N GLN A 173 -5.56 -1.19 13.00
CA GLN A 173 -4.83 0.07 13.14
C GLN A 173 -5.70 1.28 12.77
N THR A 174 -6.62 1.13 11.82
CA THR A 174 -7.55 2.19 11.39
C THR A 174 -8.54 2.56 12.49
N ILE A 175 -8.99 1.58 13.31
CA ILE A 175 -9.84 1.83 14.47
C ILE A 175 -9.13 2.71 15.53
N GLY A 176 -7.80 2.62 15.63
CA GLY A 176 -7.00 3.45 16.55
C GLY A 176 -6.95 4.94 16.19
N PHE A 177 -7.09 5.30 14.91
CA PHE A 177 -7.13 6.71 14.47
C PHE A 177 -8.43 7.42 14.88
N GLN A 178 -9.52 6.67 15.11
CA GLN A 178 -10.81 7.24 15.50
C GLN A 178 -10.89 7.62 16.98
N SER A 179 -9.96 7.17 17.84
CA SER A 179 -9.98 7.46 19.28
C SER A 179 -9.22 8.72 19.72
N PHE A 180 -8.57 9.43 18.78
CA PHE A 180 -7.84 10.67 19.08
C PHE A 180 -8.67 11.95 18.85
N GLY A 181 -9.95 11.81 18.51
CA GLY A 181 -10.93 12.90 18.49
C GLY A 181 -11.77 12.91 19.75
N SER A 182 -11.22 13.33 20.88
CA SER A 182 -11.99 13.73 22.07
C SER A 182 -11.27 14.84 22.81
#